data_AF-A0A4Q3LRL1-F1
#
_entry.id   AF-A0A4Q3LRL1-F1
#
_cell.length_a   1.000
_cell.length_b   1.000
_cell.length_c   1.000
_cell.angle_alpha   90.00
_cell.angle_beta   90.00
_cell.angle_gamma   90.00
#
_symmetry.space_group_name_H-M   'P 1'
#
loop_
_entity.id
_entity.type
_entity.pdbx_description
1 polymer ?
#
loop_
_entity_poly.entity_id
_entity_poly.type
_entity_poly.pdbx_seq_one_letter_code
_entity_poly.pdbx_strand_id
1 'polypeptide(L)'
;MSEFFSPFDADRPLMLRCSCGRDHTAADHQAEATAQSAAATLRERSLTSSFEAYSNEFIEATLVKALFPQDEVRRRFLRAVGKGTAMAAIASVLPVASMQAMAQEKQGALEKTNLKIGFIPITCATPLIMAHPLGFYSKQGLNVEVTKTAGWALIRD
;
A
#
# COMPACT_ATOMS: atom_id res chain seq x y z
N MET A 1 -10.38 -12.11 -11.72
CA MET A 1 -11.23 -11.38 -10.75
C MET A 1 -10.34 -11.18 -9.55
N SER A 2 -10.17 -9.94 -9.11
CA SER A 2 -9.33 -9.58 -7.96
C SER A 2 -9.85 -10.26 -6.71
N GLU A 3 -8.96 -10.98 -6.02
CA GLU A 3 -9.31 -11.82 -4.87
C GLU A 3 -9.64 -10.97 -3.63
N PHE A 4 -9.05 -9.77 -3.55
CA PHE A 4 -9.07 -8.94 -2.34
C PHE A 4 -9.94 -7.68 -2.46
N PHE A 5 -9.98 -7.03 -3.64
CA PHE A 5 -10.71 -5.77 -3.83
C PHE A 5 -11.60 -5.85 -5.06
N SER A 6 -12.90 -5.57 -4.96
CA SER A 6 -13.83 -5.65 -6.10
C SER A 6 -14.41 -4.27 -6.51
N PRO A 7 -13.60 -3.33 -7.04
CA PRO A 7 -14.02 -1.94 -7.27
C PRO A 7 -15.16 -1.76 -8.27
N PHE A 8 -15.27 -2.65 -9.26
CA PHE A 8 -16.34 -2.61 -10.28
C PHE A 8 -17.42 -3.67 -10.09
N ASP A 9 -17.48 -4.31 -8.92
CA ASP A 9 -18.60 -5.17 -8.54
C ASP A 9 -19.64 -4.34 -7.79
N ALA A 10 -20.85 -4.26 -8.35
CA ALA A 10 -21.94 -3.49 -7.78
C ALA A 10 -22.61 -4.17 -6.58
N ASP A 11 -22.43 -5.48 -6.41
CA ASP A 11 -23.10 -6.25 -5.36
C ASP A 11 -22.17 -6.55 -4.17
N ARG A 12 -20.88 -6.25 -4.31
CA ARG A 12 -19.90 -6.29 -3.22
C ARG A 12 -19.55 -4.88 -2.74
N PRO A 13 -19.45 -4.62 -1.43
CA PRO A 13 -19.07 -3.30 -0.93
C PRO A 13 -17.59 -3.02 -1.21
N LEU A 14 -17.25 -1.78 -1.56
CA LEU A 14 -15.85 -1.34 -1.68
C LEU A 14 -15.32 -0.92 -0.31
N MET A 15 -15.02 -1.91 0.53
CA MET A 15 -14.39 -1.72 1.84
C MET A 15 -12.88 -1.93 1.74
N LEU A 16 -12.09 -0.92 2.12
CA LEU A 16 -10.66 -1.06 2.35
C LEU A 16 -10.50 -1.82 3.68
N ARG A 17 -10.25 -3.13 3.63
CA ARG A 17 -10.21 -4.01 4.80
C ARG A 17 -8.92 -3.84 5.63
N CYS A 18 -8.93 -4.46 6.81
CA CYS A 18 -7.84 -4.53 7.81
C CYS A 18 -6.44 -4.69 7.17
N SER A 19 -5.39 -4.16 7.83
CA SER A 19 -4.01 -4.04 7.31
C SER A 19 -3.35 -5.35 6.85
N CYS A 20 -3.93 -6.52 7.15
CA CYS A 20 -3.48 -7.84 6.73
C CYS A 20 -4.23 -8.42 5.51
N GLY A 21 -5.20 -7.72 4.96
CA GLY A 21 -5.91 -8.10 3.71
C GLY A 21 -6.92 -9.24 3.84
N ARG A 22 -7.29 -9.68 5.05
CA ARG A 22 -8.24 -10.79 5.29
C ARG A 22 -9.49 -10.36 6.07
N ASP A 23 -10.49 -11.23 6.05
CA ASP A 23 -11.69 -11.15 6.88
C ASP A 23 -11.47 -11.76 8.26
N HIS A 24 -11.02 -10.96 9.21
CA HIS A 24 -10.97 -11.38 10.61
C HIS A 24 -10.92 -10.19 11.58
N THR A 25 -11.07 -10.49 12.86
CA THR A 25 -11.10 -9.49 13.93
C THR A 25 -9.69 -9.13 14.40
N ALA A 26 -9.56 -8.00 15.08
CA ALA A 26 -8.28 -7.55 15.67
C ALA A 26 -7.72 -8.54 16.72
N ALA A 27 -8.58 -9.37 17.34
CA ALA A 27 -8.19 -10.35 18.34
C ALA A 27 -7.45 -11.57 17.75
N ASP A 28 -7.62 -11.83 16.45
CA ASP A 28 -7.05 -13.00 15.76
C ASP A 28 -5.56 -12.84 15.39
N HIS A 29 -4.93 -11.70 15.74
CA HIS A 29 -3.55 -11.36 15.38
C HIS A 29 -2.47 -11.90 16.34
N GLN A 30 -2.84 -12.68 17.35
CA GLN A 30 -1.95 -12.95 18.49
C GLN A 30 -0.86 -14.01 18.31
N ALA A 31 -0.56 -14.45 17.08
CA ALA A 31 0.48 -15.44 16.85
C ALA A 31 1.45 -15.00 15.76
N GLU A 32 2.54 -14.31 16.12
CA GLU A 32 3.73 -14.26 15.25
C GLU A 32 5.04 -14.51 16.00
N ALA A 33 5.81 -15.41 15.38
CA ALA A 33 7.08 -15.96 15.80
C ALA A 33 8.26 -14.98 15.58
N THR A 34 9.41 -15.36 16.15
CA THR A 34 10.72 -14.69 16.22
C THR A 34 11.07 -13.66 15.12
N ALA A 35 11.54 -12.48 15.55
CA ALA A 35 11.76 -11.29 14.71
C ALA A 35 12.68 -11.46 13.48
N GLN A 36 13.64 -12.39 13.50
CA GLN A 36 14.57 -12.61 12.39
C GLN A 36 13.97 -13.42 11.25
N SER A 37 13.16 -14.44 11.54
CA SER A 37 12.46 -15.22 10.50
C SER A 37 11.31 -14.41 9.89
N ALA A 38 10.64 -13.57 10.69
CA ALA A 38 9.63 -12.63 10.21
C ALA A 38 10.20 -11.66 9.16
N ALA A 39 11.39 -11.09 9.42
CA ALA A 39 12.07 -10.18 8.53
C ALA A 39 12.38 -10.79 7.13
N ALA A 40 12.98 -11.98 7.10
CA ALA A 40 13.27 -12.68 5.85
C ALA A 40 12.00 -13.05 5.07
N THR A 41 10.99 -13.55 5.77
CA THR A 41 9.69 -13.93 5.20
C THR A 41 8.98 -12.72 4.57
N LEU A 42 8.99 -11.56 5.24
CA LEU A 42 8.39 -10.34 4.71
C LEU A 42 9.12 -9.84 3.45
N ARG A 43 10.45 -9.93 3.42
CA ARG A 43 11.24 -9.54 2.24
C ARG A 43 10.93 -10.45 1.05
N GLU A 44 10.87 -11.75 1.26
CA GLU A 44 10.52 -12.71 0.21
C GLU A 44 9.11 -12.46 -0.33
N ARG A 45 8.11 -12.30 0.55
CA ARG A 45 6.73 -11.97 0.17
C ARG A 45 6.63 -10.65 -0.57
N SER A 46 7.39 -9.62 -0.21
CA SER A 46 7.36 -8.32 -0.89
C SER A 46 7.86 -8.37 -2.34
N LEU A 47 8.60 -9.40 -2.71
CA LEU A 47 9.21 -9.57 -4.03
C LEU A 47 8.40 -10.49 -4.95
N THR A 48 7.27 -11.03 -4.48
CA THR A 48 6.46 -11.92 -5.31
C THR A 48 5.53 -11.11 -6.22
N SER A 49 5.28 -11.64 -7.41
CA SER A 49 4.28 -11.09 -8.34
C SER A 49 2.87 -11.02 -7.73
N SER A 50 2.58 -11.89 -6.76
CA SER A 50 1.32 -11.85 -6.00
C SER A 50 1.20 -10.60 -5.12
N PHE A 51 2.30 -10.11 -4.54
CA PHE A 51 2.30 -8.88 -3.75
C PHE A 51 2.16 -7.64 -4.64
N GLU A 52 2.82 -7.62 -5.79
CA GLU A 52 2.65 -6.56 -6.79
C GLU A 52 1.21 -6.51 -7.32
N ALA A 53 0.62 -7.66 -7.65
CA ALA A 53 -0.79 -7.75 -8.06
C ALA A 53 -1.73 -7.21 -6.97
N TYR A 54 -1.53 -7.62 -5.72
CA TYR A 54 -2.28 -7.10 -4.58
C TYR A 54 -2.16 -5.58 -4.44
N SER A 55 -0.94 -5.04 -4.59
CA SER A 55 -0.69 -3.59 -4.50
C SER A 55 -1.42 -2.82 -5.62
N ASN A 56 -1.37 -3.32 -6.85
CA ASN A 56 -2.06 -2.70 -7.99
C ASN A 56 -3.58 -2.72 -7.81
N GLU A 57 -4.15 -3.83 -7.33
CA GLU A 57 -5.58 -3.94 -7.02
C GLU A 57 -6.01 -2.97 -5.92
N PHE A 58 -5.17 -2.81 -4.88
CA PHE A 58 -5.42 -1.83 -3.82
C PHE A 58 -5.38 -0.38 -4.33
N ILE A 59 -4.42 -0.03 -5.17
CA ILE A 59 -4.32 1.29 -5.80
C ILE A 59 -5.58 1.58 -6.64
N GLU A 60 -6.03 0.61 -7.44
CA GLU A 60 -7.25 0.77 -8.24
C GLU A 60 -8.48 0.94 -7.34
N ALA A 61 -8.60 0.13 -6.28
CA ALA A 61 -9.69 0.21 -5.32
C ALA A 61 -9.75 1.56 -4.59
N THR A 62 -8.60 2.06 -4.13
CA THR A 62 -8.51 3.37 -3.46
C THR A 62 -8.88 4.52 -4.39
N LEU A 63 -8.48 4.45 -5.66
CA LEU A 63 -8.85 5.46 -6.65
C LEU A 63 -10.36 5.46 -6.94
N VAL A 64 -10.95 4.28 -7.15
CA VAL A 64 -12.40 4.16 -7.35
C VAL A 64 -13.16 4.61 -6.10
N LYS A 65 -12.64 4.33 -4.91
CA LYS A 65 -13.20 4.84 -3.65
C LYS A 65 -13.11 6.37 -3.54
N ALA A 66 -12.06 6.98 -4.08
CA ALA A 66 -11.94 8.44 -4.15
C ALA A 66 -12.95 9.06 -5.13
N LEU A 67 -13.18 8.43 -6.29
CA LEU A 67 -14.19 8.86 -7.26
C LEU A 67 -15.62 8.69 -6.74
N PHE A 68 -15.86 7.62 -5.99
CA PHE A 68 -17.15 7.32 -5.36
C PHE A 68 -17.01 7.18 -3.85
N PRO A 69 -16.92 8.30 -3.09
CA PRO A 69 -16.80 8.25 -1.64
C PRO A 69 -17.94 7.46 -0.99
N GLN A 70 -19.15 7.62 -1.52
CA GLN A 70 -20.36 6.91 -1.11
C GLN A 70 -20.58 5.66 -1.98
N ASP A 71 -20.62 4.49 -1.34
CA ASP A 71 -20.71 3.20 -2.02
C ASP A 71 -22.04 3.02 -2.78
N GLU A 72 -23.13 3.64 -2.30
CA GLU A 72 -24.42 3.62 -2.97
C GLU A 72 -24.37 4.28 -4.35
N VAL A 73 -23.64 5.40 -4.47
CA VAL A 73 -23.46 6.10 -5.74
C VAL A 73 -22.65 5.25 -6.72
N ARG A 74 -21.56 4.62 -6.24
CA ARG A 74 -20.77 3.65 -7.01
C ARG A 74 -21.67 2.53 -7.56
N ARG A 75 -22.47 1.91 -6.69
CA ARG A 75 -23.36 0.80 -7.03
C ARG A 75 -24.41 1.21 -8.07
N ARG A 76 -25.05 2.38 -7.89
CA ARG A 76 -26.03 2.90 -8.85
C ARG A 76 -25.40 3.18 -10.20
N PHE A 77 -24.22 3.79 -10.22
CA PHE A 77 -23.46 4.03 -11.44
C PHE A 77 -23.13 2.72 -12.16
N LEU A 78 -22.51 1.76 -11.47
CA LEU A 78 -22.14 0.46 -12.03
C LEU A 78 -23.34 -0.31 -12.58
N ARG A 79 -24.50 -0.26 -11.89
CA ARG A 79 -25.75 -0.88 -12.38
C ARG A 79 -26.32 -0.17 -13.61
N ALA A 80 -26.15 1.14 -13.71
CA ALA A 80 -26.66 1.93 -14.83
C ALA A 80 -25.84 1.74 -16.11
N VAL A 81 -24.50 1.74 -16.01
CA VAL A 81 -23.61 1.71 -17.19
C VAL A 81 -23.02 0.32 -17.47
N GLY A 82 -23.04 -0.58 -16.49
CA GLY A 82 -22.38 -1.89 -16.56
C GLY A 82 -20.87 -1.81 -16.30
N LYS A 83 -20.30 -2.93 -15.84
CA LYS A 83 -18.88 -3.03 -15.43
C LYS A 83 -17.90 -2.60 -16.52
N GLY A 84 -18.05 -3.11 -17.75
CA GLY A 84 -17.11 -2.83 -18.85
C GLY A 84 -17.08 -1.34 -19.23
N THR A 85 -18.26 -0.72 -19.33
CA THR A 85 -18.40 0.71 -19.64
C THR A 85 -17.87 1.59 -18.51
N ALA A 86 -18.14 1.22 -17.26
CA ALA A 86 -17.60 1.93 -16.10
C ALA A 86 -16.06 1.93 -16.09
N MET A 87 -15.44 0.78 -16.37
CA MET A 87 -13.98 0.67 -16.47
C MET A 87 -13.43 1.57 -17.58
N ALA A 88 -14.03 1.55 -18.76
CA ALA A 88 -13.61 2.40 -19.89
C ALA A 88 -13.78 3.90 -19.59
N ALA A 89 -14.91 4.28 -19.00
CA ALA A 89 -15.18 5.67 -18.64
C ALA A 89 -14.17 6.19 -17.60
N ILE A 90 -13.86 5.42 -16.56
CA ILE A 90 -12.90 5.82 -15.54
C ILE A 90 -11.48 5.88 -16.11
N ALA A 91 -11.10 4.89 -16.93
CA ALA A 91 -9.79 4.89 -17.59
C ALA A 91 -9.58 6.10 -18.52
N SER A 92 -10.66 6.67 -19.09
CA SER A 92 -10.59 7.84 -19.98
C SER A 92 -10.21 9.14 -19.27
N VAL A 93 -10.51 9.27 -17.98
CA VAL A 93 -10.21 10.46 -17.16
C VAL A 93 -9.07 10.23 -16.17
N LEU A 94 -8.81 8.97 -15.79
CA LEU A 94 -7.73 8.57 -14.88
C LEU A 94 -7.05 7.32 -15.44
N PRO A 95 -5.94 7.47 -16.19
CA PRO A 95 -5.29 6.34 -16.84
C PRO A 95 -4.41 5.56 -15.85
N VAL A 96 -5.06 4.84 -14.92
CA VAL A 96 -4.43 4.14 -13.78
C VAL A 96 -3.29 3.24 -14.20
N ALA A 97 -3.47 2.46 -15.28
CA ALA A 97 -2.45 1.57 -15.80
C ALA A 97 -1.19 2.32 -16.26
N SER A 98 -1.36 3.48 -16.91
CA SER A 98 -0.22 4.31 -17.32
C SER A 98 0.47 4.95 -16.13
N MET A 99 -0.28 5.41 -15.11
CA MET A 99 0.31 5.98 -13.89
C MET A 99 1.06 4.91 -13.08
N GLN A 100 0.52 3.70 -12.99
CA GLN A 100 1.18 2.56 -12.35
C GLN A 100 2.46 2.19 -13.11
N ALA A 101 2.42 2.15 -14.45
CA ALA A 101 3.61 1.89 -15.27
C ALA A 101 4.68 2.98 -15.08
N MET A 102 4.30 4.27 -15.13
CA MET A 102 5.24 5.37 -14.88
C MET A 102 5.80 5.40 -13.45
N ALA A 103 5.03 4.95 -12.46
CA ALA A 103 5.49 4.85 -11.07
C ALA A 103 6.44 3.67 -10.84
N GLN A 104 6.33 2.62 -11.67
CA GLN A 104 7.25 1.48 -11.67
C GLN A 104 8.53 1.77 -12.47
N GLU A 105 8.47 2.69 -13.43
CA GLU A 105 9.67 3.23 -14.06
C GLU A 105 10.50 4.04 -13.06
N LYS A 106 11.77 3.67 -12.89
CA LYS A 106 12.72 4.42 -12.05
C LYS A 106 12.92 5.81 -12.66
N GLN A 107 12.16 6.79 -12.17
CA GLN A 107 12.32 8.18 -12.56
C GLN A 107 13.65 8.74 -12.06
N GLY A 108 14.55 9.03 -12.99
CA GLY A 108 15.71 9.89 -12.78
C GLY A 108 16.70 9.46 -11.69
N ALA A 109 17.69 10.31 -11.45
CA ALA A 109 18.55 10.18 -10.29
C ALA A 109 17.87 10.81 -9.08
N LEU A 110 17.93 10.15 -7.92
CA LEU A 110 17.45 10.71 -6.66
C LEU A 110 18.15 12.04 -6.35
N GLU A 111 17.38 13.05 -5.96
CA GLU A 111 17.90 14.37 -5.60
C GLU A 111 18.77 14.32 -4.33
N LYS A 112 18.47 13.39 -3.42
CA LYS A 112 19.23 13.15 -2.19
C LYS A 112 19.25 11.67 -1.83
N THR A 113 20.45 11.10 -1.77
CA THR A 113 20.65 9.67 -1.47
C THR A 113 20.94 9.42 0.01
N ASN A 114 21.50 10.38 0.75
CA ASN A 114 21.85 10.22 2.16
C ASN A 114 20.78 10.88 3.05
N LEU A 115 20.04 10.09 3.83
CA LEU A 115 18.96 10.57 4.70
C LEU A 115 19.22 10.20 6.17
N LYS A 116 18.78 11.08 7.08
CA LYS A 116 18.70 10.78 8.52
C LYS A 116 17.23 10.82 8.92
N ILE A 117 16.71 9.74 9.49
CA ILE A 117 15.31 9.60 9.87
C ILE A 117 15.22 9.39 11.38
N GLY A 118 14.68 10.37 12.09
CA GLY A 118 14.36 10.27 13.51
C GLY A 118 13.11 9.44 13.77
N PHE A 119 13.08 8.65 14.84
CA PHE A 119 11.89 7.91 15.24
C PHE A 119 11.70 7.86 16.77
N ILE A 120 10.44 7.76 17.21
CA ILE A 120 10.09 7.39 18.58
C ILE A 120 9.95 5.87 18.64
N PRO A 121 10.52 5.18 19.65
CA PRO A 121 10.45 3.72 19.80
C PRO A 121 9.04 3.25 20.19
N ILE A 122 8.09 3.34 19.26
CA ILE A 122 6.73 2.82 19.33
C ILE A 122 6.46 1.94 18.11
N THR A 123 5.45 1.08 18.18
CA THR A 123 5.13 0.10 17.15
C THR A 123 4.84 0.73 15.78
N CYS A 124 4.31 1.96 15.74
CA CYS A 124 4.06 2.69 14.49
C CYS A 124 5.34 2.95 13.66
N ALA A 125 6.52 3.00 14.30
CA ALA A 125 7.80 3.26 13.63
C ALA A 125 8.45 1.99 13.04
N THR A 126 7.88 0.81 13.29
CA THR A 126 8.37 -0.48 12.78
C THR A 126 8.74 -0.47 11.29
N PRO A 127 7.91 0.04 10.35
CA PRO A 127 8.29 0.05 8.93
C PRO A 127 9.56 0.86 8.65
N LEU A 128 9.78 1.98 9.36
CA LEU A 128 10.96 2.82 9.18
C LEU A 128 12.22 2.15 9.71
N ILE A 129 12.13 1.52 10.88
CA ILE A 129 13.24 0.84 11.56
C ILE A 129 13.65 -0.41 10.78
N MET A 130 12.68 -1.24 10.38
CA MET A 130 12.93 -2.51 9.73
C MET A 130 13.36 -2.36 8.27
N ALA A 131 13.01 -1.27 7.59
CA ALA A 131 13.45 -1.03 6.21
C ALA A 131 14.98 -1.01 6.06
N HIS A 132 15.72 -0.63 7.10
CA HIS A 132 17.18 -0.62 7.09
C HIS A 132 17.80 -2.03 7.09
N PRO A 133 17.62 -2.89 8.11
CA PRO A 133 18.15 -4.26 8.10
C PRO A 133 17.56 -5.13 6.98
N LEU A 134 16.33 -4.82 6.53
CA LEU A 134 15.71 -5.51 5.39
C LEU A 134 16.26 -5.05 4.03
N GLY A 135 17.11 -4.02 3.99
CA GLY A 135 17.73 -3.49 2.76
C GLY A 135 16.76 -2.80 1.81
N PHE A 136 15.59 -2.38 2.28
CA PHE A 136 14.59 -1.72 1.43
C PHE A 136 15.03 -0.31 1.01
N TYR A 137 15.71 0.44 1.87
CA TYR A 137 16.28 1.73 1.49
C TYR A 137 17.33 1.60 0.38
N SER A 138 18.26 0.66 0.53
CA SER A 138 19.33 0.43 -0.45
C SER A 138 18.80 -0.03 -1.81
N LYS A 139 17.73 -0.84 -1.83
CA LYS A 139 17.05 -1.23 -3.09
C LYS A 139 16.53 -0.02 -3.87
N GLN A 140 16.14 1.04 -3.15
CA GLN A 140 15.70 2.30 -3.75
C GLN A 140 16.85 3.28 -3.99
N GLY A 141 18.11 2.92 -3.72
CA GLY A 141 19.26 3.82 -3.88
C GLY A 141 19.46 4.81 -2.73
N LEU A 142 18.83 4.56 -1.56
CA LEU A 142 18.94 5.41 -0.38
C LEU A 142 19.92 4.82 0.64
N ASN A 143 20.78 5.67 1.18
CA ASN A 143 21.61 5.44 2.35
C ASN A 143 20.97 6.16 3.55
N VAL A 144 20.37 5.40 4.48
CA VAL A 144 19.52 5.94 5.54
C VAL A 144 20.09 5.63 6.92
N GLU A 145 20.30 6.65 7.74
CA GLU A 145 20.58 6.52 9.17
C GLU A 145 19.28 6.64 9.97
N VAL A 146 18.92 5.62 10.74
CA VAL A 146 17.71 5.63 11.57
C VAL A 146 18.08 5.97 13.02
N THR A 147 17.68 7.15 13.50
CA THR A 147 18.10 7.70 14.79
C THR A 147 16.95 7.66 15.80
N LYS A 148 17.19 7.06 16.97
CA LYS A 148 16.22 7.03 18.07
C LYS A 148 16.14 8.40 18.74
N THR A 149 14.93 8.94 18.88
CA THR A 149 14.67 10.21 19.56
C THR A 149 13.84 9.97 20.83
N ALA A 150 14.06 10.78 21.87
CA ALA A 150 13.45 10.57 23.19
C ALA A 150 11.96 10.97 23.27
N GLY A 151 11.47 11.81 22.36
CA GLY A 151 10.06 12.22 22.34
C GLY A 151 9.74 13.21 21.21
N TRP A 152 8.47 13.58 21.10
CA TRP A 152 7.95 14.40 20.01
C TRP A 152 8.56 15.81 19.95
N ALA A 153 8.88 16.42 21.09
CA ALA A 153 9.50 17.74 21.14
C ALA A 153 10.83 17.77 20.38
N LEU A 154 11.71 16.79 20.67
CA LEU A 154 13.01 16.61 20.01
C LEU A 154 12.93 16.14 18.55
N ILE A 155 11.77 15.67 18.08
CA ILE A 155 11.57 15.31 16.66
C ILE A 155 11.12 16.52 15.85
N ARG A 156 10.34 17.41 16.47
CA ARG A 156 9.85 18.63 15.83
C ARG A 156 10.97 19.64 15.63
N ASP A 157 11.81 19.78 16.66
CA ASP A 157 12.95 20.69 16.68
C ASP A 157 14.11 20.15 15.82
#